data_AF-A0A9N9NGM0-F1
#
_entry.id   AF-A0A9N9NGM0-F1
#
_cell.length_a   1.000
_cell.length_b   1.000
_cell.length_c   1.000
_cell.angle_alpha   90.00
_cell.angle_beta   90.00
_cell.angle_gamma   90.00
#
_symmetry.space_group_name_H-M   'P 1'
#
loop_
_entity.id
_entity.type
_entity.pdbx_description
1 polymer ?
#
loop_
_entity_poly.entity_id
_entity_poly.type
_entity_poly.pdbx_seq_one_letter_code
_entity_poly.pdbx_strand_id
1 'polypeptide(L)'
;MRISQSSTTKEKPKARELPCLFSYIVSKYNELGLRSCKTKESQTWRNADTSEVTKRLRLYEDFMSELKLYLNPYAICEKHYNQVISTNYFYRHLLDNPNSSNPISINDSNIREEEYKQAIAELQQKLEEQRINEYIVVSKFTTADRR
;
A
#
# COMPACT_ATOMS: atom_id res chain seq x y z
N MET A 1 -33.78 -33.48 14.86
CA MET A 1 -33.48 -32.13 14.32
C MET A 1 -31.98 -32.03 14.11
N ARG A 2 -31.51 -31.95 12.87
CA ARG A 2 -30.11 -31.65 12.55
C ARG A 2 -30.03 -30.16 12.25
N ILE A 3 -29.38 -29.40 13.12
CA ILE A 3 -29.06 -28.00 12.88
C ILE A 3 -27.76 -28.01 12.08
N SER A 4 -27.87 -27.78 10.78
CA SER A 4 -26.74 -27.63 9.88
C SER A 4 -26.00 -26.34 10.22
N GLN A 5 -24.71 -26.47 10.53
CA GLN A 5 -23.80 -25.35 10.74
C GLN A 5 -23.69 -24.53 9.44
N SER A 6 -24.11 -23.27 9.48
CA SER A 6 -23.88 -22.30 8.40
C SER A 6 -22.43 -21.82 8.48
N SER A 7 -21.57 -22.40 7.63
CA SER A 7 -20.24 -21.87 7.36
C SER A 7 -20.35 -20.53 6.63
N THR A 8 -20.05 -19.43 7.33
CA THR A 8 -19.90 -18.12 6.69
C THR A 8 -18.59 -18.08 5.90
N THR A 9 -18.62 -18.50 4.64
CA THR A 9 -17.54 -18.21 3.69
C THR A 9 -17.62 -16.73 3.31
N LYS A 10 -16.74 -15.88 3.86
CA LYS A 10 -16.56 -14.52 3.35
C LYS A 10 -16.07 -14.61 1.91
N GLU A 11 -16.94 -14.35 0.95
CA GLU A 11 -16.57 -14.30 -0.47
C GLU A 11 -15.49 -13.21 -0.69
N LYS A 12 -14.48 -13.53 -1.50
CA LYS A 12 -13.43 -12.58 -1.87
C LYS A 12 -14.07 -11.45 -2.70
N PRO A 13 -13.78 -10.16 -2.44
CA PRO A 13 -14.31 -9.05 -3.22
C PRO A 13 -14.02 -9.23 -4.72
N LYS A 14 -14.93 -8.76 -5.58
CA LYS A 14 -14.69 -8.80 -7.02
C LYS A 14 -13.64 -7.77 -7.40
N ALA A 15 -12.82 -8.05 -8.41
CA ALA A 15 -11.77 -7.13 -8.87
C ALA A 15 -12.27 -5.70 -9.14
N ARG A 16 -13.48 -5.54 -9.69
CA ARG A 16 -14.09 -4.23 -9.99
C ARG A 16 -14.47 -3.41 -8.74
N GLU A 17 -14.56 -4.06 -7.58
CA GLU A 17 -14.90 -3.43 -6.29
C GLU A 17 -13.64 -2.99 -5.53
N LEU A 18 -12.46 -3.37 -6.01
CA LEU A 18 -11.18 -3.01 -5.41
C LEU A 18 -10.60 -1.75 -6.07
N PRO A 19 -9.87 -0.91 -5.31
CA PRO A 19 -9.17 0.22 -5.88
C PRO A 19 -8.10 -0.23 -6.88
N CYS A 20 -7.86 0.60 -7.90
CA CYS A 20 -6.79 0.30 -8.85
C CYS A 20 -5.41 0.55 -8.20
N LEU A 21 -4.52 -0.44 -8.26
CA LEU A 21 -3.16 -0.39 -7.73
C LEU A 21 -2.40 0.89 -8.14
N PHE A 22 -2.53 1.28 -9.40
CA PHE A 22 -1.80 2.41 -9.96
C PHE A 22 -2.47 3.76 -9.71
N SER A 23 -3.72 3.79 -9.24
CA SER A 23 -4.48 5.06 -9.11
C SER A 23 -3.76 6.10 -8.24
N TYR A 24 -3.08 5.65 -7.18
CA TYR A 24 -2.36 6.52 -6.25
C TYR A 24 -1.03 7.04 -6.77
N ILE A 25 -0.44 6.39 -7.79
CA ILE A 25 0.89 6.76 -8.31
C ILE A 25 0.84 7.41 -9.70
N VAL A 26 -0.33 7.48 -10.32
CA VAL A 26 -0.52 8.13 -11.64
C VAL A 26 0.03 9.55 -11.63
N SER A 27 -0.22 10.35 -10.59
CA SER A 27 0.27 11.73 -10.51
C SER A 27 1.79 11.81 -10.63
N LYS A 28 2.51 10.91 -9.96
CA LYS A 28 3.97 10.86 -9.96
C LYS A 28 4.56 10.47 -11.31
N TYR A 29 3.91 9.56 -12.05
CA TYR A 29 4.43 9.00 -13.30
C TYR A 29 3.68 9.48 -14.54
N ASN A 30 2.82 10.50 -14.44
CA ASN A 30 2.04 11.01 -15.58
C ASN A 30 2.92 11.61 -16.67
N GLU A 31 3.99 12.30 -16.29
CA GLU A 31 4.98 12.84 -17.24
C GLU A 31 5.70 11.74 -18.01
N LEU A 32 5.79 10.54 -17.43
CA LEU A 32 6.36 9.33 -18.05
C LEU A 32 5.34 8.53 -18.86
N GLY A 33 4.12 9.07 -19.00
CA GLY A 33 3.05 8.47 -19.77
C GLY A 33 2.17 7.48 -18.99
N LEU A 34 2.33 7.34 -17.66
CA LEU A 34 1.36 6.58 -16.86
C LEU A 34 0.07 7.39 -16.73
N ARG A 35 -1.00 6.95 -17.39
CA ARG A 35 -2.23 7.74 -17.46
C ARG A 35 -3.20 7.33 -16.36
N SER A 36 -4.15 8.20 -16.03
CA SER A 36 -5.26 7.89 -15.10
C SER A 36 -6.14 6.73 -15.59
N CYS A 37 -6.82 6.07 -14.66
CA CYS A 37 -7.84 5.06 -14.96
C CYS A 37 -8.89 5.62 -15.93
N LYS A 38 -9.50 4.76 -16.73
CA LYS A 38 -10.72 5.10 -17.47
C LYS A 38 -11.93 4.72 -16.62
N THR A 39 -12.94 5.59 -16.59
CA THR A 39 -14.23 5.36 -15.92
C THR A 39 -15.27 4.86 -16.92
N LYS A 40 -14.92 3.85 -17.72
CA LYS A 40 -15.89 3.20 -18.60
C LYS A 40 -16.58 2.08 -17.83
N GLU A 41 -17.90 2.01 -17.90
CA GLU A 41 -18.68 0.96 -17.23
C GLU A 41 -18.30 -0.46 -17.70
N SER A 42 -17.95 -0.61 -18.98
CA SER A 42 -17.55 -1.90 -19.59
C SER A 42 -16.07 -2.25 -19.46
N GLN A 43 -15.32 -1.55 -18.59
CA GLN A 43 -13.90 -1.82 -18.38
C GLN A 43 -13.66 -3.19 -17.74
N THR A 44 -12.65 -3.91 -18.22
CA THR A 44 -12.18 -5.14 -17.56
C THR A 44 -11.31 -4.80 -16.35
N TRP A 45 -11.48 -5.57 -15.27
CA TRP A 45 -10.68 -5.46 -14.04
C TRP A 45 -10.04 -6.79 -13.70
N ARG A 46 -8.77 -6.77 -13.29
CA ARG A 46 -8.01 -7.97 -12.91
C ARG A 46 -7.45 -7.81 -11.50
N ASN A 47 -7.38 -8.88 -10.73
CA ASN A 47 -6.76 -8.82 -9.41
C ASN A 47 -5.25 -8.59 -9.55
N ALA A 48 -4.70 -7.74 -8.69
CA ALA A 48 -3.27 -7.41 -8.72
C ALA A 48 -2.39 -8.57 -8.21
N ASP A 49 -2.95 -9.50 -7.43
CA ASP A 49 -2.27 -10.66 -6.86
C ASP A 49 -2.12 -11.85 -7.83
N THR A 50 -2.51 -11.70 -9.10
CA THR A 50 -2.32 -12.75 -10.10
C THR A 50 -0.84 -12.98 -10.38
N SER A 51 -0.47 -14.22 -10.72
CA SER A 51 0.93 -14.61 -10.92
C SER A 51 1.61 -13.82 -12.04
N GLU A 52 0.89 -13.52 -13.13
CA GLU A 52 1.38 -12.72 -14.26
C GLU A 52 1.68 -11.29 -13.83
N VAL A 53 0.74 -10.63 -13.14
CA VAL A 53 0.93 -9.27 -12.63
C VAL A 53 2.09 -9.23 -11.66
N THR A 54 2.13 -10.13 -10.69
CA THR A 54 3.18 -10.15 -9.66
C THR A 54 4.57 -10.30 -10.28
N LYS A 55 4.75 -11.21 -11.25
CA LYS A 55 6.02 -11.36 -11.98
C LYS A 55 6.43 -10.09 -12.70
N ARG A 56 5.46 -9.40 -13.29
CA ARG A 56 5.70 -8.20 -14.07
C ARG A 56 6.04 -6.99 -13.20
N LEU A 57 5.34 -6.83 -12.08
CA LEU A 57 5.57 -5.76 -11.10
C LEU A 57 6.97 -5.84 -10.48
N ARG A 58 7.55 -7.03 -10.31
CA ARG A 58 8.93 -7.21 -9.83
C ARG A 58 9.96 -6.46 -10.67
N LEU A 59 9.74 -6.33 -11.98
CA LEU A 59 10.64 -5.58 -12.86
C LEU A 59 10.62 -4.08 -12.57
N TYR A 60 9.51 -3.57 -12.01
CA TYR A 60 9.34 -2.17 -11.70
C TYR A 60 9.79 -1.79 -10.29
N GLU A 61 10.23 -2.75 -9.46
CA GLU A 61 10.60 -2.48 -8.05
C GLU A 61 11.70 -1.43 -7.90
N ASP A 62 12.64 -1.38 -8.87
CA ASP A 62 13.74 -0.42 -8.89
C ASP A 62 13.30 0.99 -9.31
N PHE A 63 12.20 1.10 -10.07
CA PHE A 63 11.68 2.37 -10.60
C PHE A 63 10.48 2.90 -9.80
N MET A 64 9.75 2.01 -9.14
CA MET A 64 8.47 2.26 -8.50
C MET A 64 8.42 1.54 -7.15
N SER A 65 9.18 2.06 -6.19
CA SER A 65 9.23 1.51 -4.83
C SER A 65 7.85 1.47 -4.15
N GLU A 66 6.90 2.30 -4.59
CA GLU A 66 5.51 2.29 -4.11
C GLU A 66 4.75 1.01 -4.48
N LEU A 67 5.23 0.21 -5.43
CA LEU A 67 4.59 -1.05 -5.82
C LEU A 67 4.92 -2.22 -4.87
N LYS A 68 5.77 -2.01 -3.85
CA LYS A 68 6.06 -2.99 -2.79
C LYS A 68 4.90 -3.20 -1.80
N LEU A 69 3.69 -2.74 -2.14
CA LEU A 69 2.48 -2.86 -1.33
C LEU A 69 1.88 -4.28 -1.42
N TYR A 70 1.07 -4.62 -0.41
CA TYR A 70 0.23 -5.83 -0.46
C TYR A 70 -0.70 -5.77 -1.67
N LEU A 71 -0.61 -6.74 -2.58
CA LEU A 71 -1.38 -6.74 -3.84
C LEU A 71 -2.82 -7.25 -3.69
N ASN A 72 -3.10 -8.10 -2.69
CA ASN A 72 -4.43 -8.69 -2.45
C ASN A 72 -5.61 -7.70 -2.34
N PRO A 73 -5.47 -6.51 -1.72
CA PRO A 73 -6.57 -5.54 -1.65
C PRO A 73 -6.72 -4.66 -2.91
N TYR A 74 -5.94 -4.90 -3.98
CA TYR A 74 -5.96 -4.09 -5.18
C TYR A 74 -6.37 -4.86 -6.43
N ALA A 75 -6.94 -4.12 -7.37
CA ALA A 75 -7.14 -4.56 -8.75
C ALA A 75 -6.34 -3.69 -9.72
N ILE A 76 -6.34 -4.08 -10.99
CA ILE A 76 -5.74 -3.33 -12.08
C ILE A 76 -6.81 -3.14 -13.14
N CYS A 77 -7.04 -1.89 -13.51
CA CYS A 77 -7.94 -1.56 -14.60
C CYS A 77 -7.32 -1.96 -15.95
N GLU A 78 -8.16 -2.25 -16.94
CA GLU A 78 -7.74 -2.63 -18.29
C GLU A 78 -6.65 -1.69 -18.86
N LYS A 79 -6.81 -0.39 -18.66
CA LYS A 79 -5.84 0.59 -19.15
C LYS A 79 -4.46 0.43 -18.52
N HIS A 80 -4.38 0.35 -17.19
CA HIS A 80 -3.10 0.15 -16.50
C HIS A 80 -2.50 -1.22 -16.77
N TYR A 81 -3.35 -2.23 -16.90
CA TYR A 81 -2.90 -3.54 -17.33
C TYR A 81 -2.21 -3.44 -18.70
N ASN A 82 -2.81 -2.77 -19.67
CA ASN A 82 -2.25 -2.66 -21.01
C ASN A 82 -0.97 -1.81 -21.01
N GLN A 83 -0.93 -0.73 -20.23
CA GLN A 83 0.25 0.15 -20.16
C GLN A 83 1.45 -0.49 -19.47
N VAL A 84 1.22 -1.20 -18.35
CA VAL A 84 2.30 -1.64 -17.45
C VAL A 84 2.55 -3.14 -17.54
N ILE A 85 1.48 -3.93 -17.67
CA ILE A 85 1.55 -5.38 -17.58
C ILE A 85 1.71 -6.02 -18.96
N SER A 86 0.72 -5.83 -19.84
CA SER A 86 0.63 -6.49 -21.15
C SER A 86 1.72 -6.05 -22.12
N THR A 87 2.20 -4.82 -22.00
CA THR A 87 3.20 -4.27 -22.93
C THR A 87 4.51 -4.00 -22.21
N ASN A 88 5.62 -4.13 -22.95
CA ASN A 88 6.95 -3.74 -22.47
C ASN A 88 7.28 -2.27 -22.73
N TYR A 89 6.34 -1.51 -23.27
CA TYR A 89 6.57 -0.13 -23.66
C TYR A 89 6.92 0.75 -22.46
N PHE A 90 6.08 0.72 -21.42
CA PHE A 90 6.28 1.59 -20.27
C PHE A 90 7.56 1.26 -19.49
N TYR A 91 7.86 -0.02 -19.29
CA TYR A 91 9.12 -0.46 -18.70
C TYR A 91 10.35 0.00 -19.52
N ARG A 92 10.32 -0.14 -20.84
CA ARG A 92 11.40 0.35 -21.70
C ARG A 92 11.55 1.87 -21.63
N HIS A 93 10.44 2.58 -21.57
CA HIS A 93 10.46 4.04 -21.43
C HIS A 93 11.14 4.48 -20.11
N LEU A 94 10.95 3.75 -19.02
CA LEU A 94 11.67 3.98 -17.75
C LEU A 94 13.17 3.70 -17.88
N LEU A 95 13.56 2.63 -18.57
CA LEU A 95 14.98 2.30 -18.82
C LEU A 95 15.67 3.36 -19.68
N ASP A 96 14.98 3.88 -20.70
CA ASP A 96 15.52 4.88 -21.62
C ASP A 96 15.56 6.28 -20.97
N ASN A 97 14.86 6.48 -19.85
CA ASN A 97 14.80 7.76 -19.14
C ASN A 97 15.00 7.57 -17.61
N PRO A 98 16.19 7.11 -17.16
CA PRO A 98 16.43 6.79 -15.76
C PRO A 98 16.34 8.00 -14.82
N ASN A 99 16.47 9.22 -15.35
CA ASN A 99 16.34 10.47 -14.60
C ASN A 99 14.91 11.02 -14.56
N SER A 100 14.00 10.50 -15.38
CA SER A 100 12.61 11.01 -15.48
C SER A 100 11.66 10.25 -14.56
N SER A 101 11.98 9.00 -14.20
CA SER A 101 11.58 8.44 -12.92
C SER A 101 12.28 9.25 -11.85
N ASN A 102 11.80 10.45 -11.54
CA ASN A 102 12.31 11.24 -10.43
C ASN A 102 12.39 10.29 -9.23
N PRO A 103 13.61 9.90 -8.78
CA PRO A 103 13.73 9.62 -7.37
C PRO A 103 13.34 10.96 -6.77
N ILE A 104 12.30 10.94 -5.95
CA ILE A 104 12.02 12.06 -5.07
C ILE A 104 13.38 12.52 -4.56
N SER A 105 13.72 13.78 -4.85
CA SER A 105 14.97 14.43 -4.45
C SER A 105 15.45 13.77 -3.17
N ILE A 106 16.66 13.22 -3.16
CA ILE A 106 17.17 12.43 -2.02
C ILE A 106 16.97 13.19 -0.70
N ASN A 107 16.89 14.53 -0.75
CA ASN A 107 16.52 15.40 0.35
C ASN A 107 15.09 15.19 0.89
N ASP A 108 14.05 15.05 0.05
CA ASP A 108 12.66 14.84 0.49
C ASP A 108 12.42 13.41 1.04
N SER A 109 13.22 12.44 0.58
CA SER A 109 13.20 11.07 1.13
C SER A 109 13.80 11.04 2.53
N ASN A 110 14.94 11.72 2.72
CA ASN A 110 15.59 11.86 4.00
C ASN A 110 14.74 12.68 4.98
N ILE A 111 14.10 13.77 4.53
CA ILE A 111 13.18 14.58 5.36
C ILE A 111 12.00 13.72 5.85
N ARG A 112 11.35 12.97 4.95
CA ARG A 112 10.21 12.12 5.34
C ARG A 112 10.62 10.92 6.21
N GLU A 113 11.82 10.37 6.01
CA GLU A 113 12.33 9.29 6.86
C GLU A 113 12.62 9.78 8.28
N GLU A 114 13.24 10.96 8.43
CA GLU A 114 13.50 11.57 9.74
C GLU A 114 12.20 12.01 10.42
N GLU A 115 11.23 12.57 9.69
CA GLU A 115 9.89 12.86 10.21
C GLU A 115 9.17 11.59 10.69
N TYR A 116 9.29 10.47 9.95
CA TYR A 116 8.75 9.18 10.36
C TYR A 116 9.45 8.62 11.61
N LYS A 117 10.78 8.68 11.67
CA LYS A 117 11.55 8.25 12.85
C LYS A 117 11.17 9.07 14.07
N GLN A 118 10.99 10.39 13.91
CA GLN A 118 10.60 11.28 14.98
C GLN A 118 9.17 11.00 15.46
N ALA A 119 8.22 10.80 14.53
CA ALA A 119 6.86 10.40 14.89
C ALA A 119 6.79 9.05 15.63
N ILE A 120 7.63 8.07 15.23
CA ILE A 120 7.73 6.78 15.92
C ILE A 120 8.31 6.95 17.33
N ALA A 121 9.36 7.77 17.49
CA ALA A 121 9.96 8.05 18.80
C ALA A 121 8.97 8.74 19.75
N GLU A 122 8.19 9.70 19.27
CA GLU A 122 7.14 10.36 20.06
C GLU A 122 6.02 9.39 20.47
N LEU A 123 5.62 8.47 19.58
CA LEU A 123 4.63 7.45 19.90
C LEU A 123 5.16 6.45 20.94
N GLN A 124 6.42 6.05 20.84
CA GLN A 124 7.07 5.17 21.83
C GLN A 124 7.16 5.84 23.20
N GLN A 125 7.50 7.13 23.24
CA GLN A 125 7.53 7.89 24.49
C GLN A 125 6.14 7.99 25.12
N LYS A 126 5.10 8.31 24.34
CA LYS A 126 3.72 8.37 24.85
C LYS A 126 3.24 7.02 25.38
N LEU A 127 3.61 5.93 24.71
CA LEU A 127 3.26 4.58 25.16
C LEU A 127 3.96 4.23 26.49
N GLU A 128 5.22 4.63 26.64
CA GLU A 128 5.96 4.41 27.89
C GLU A 128 5.42 5.26 29.04
N GLU A 129 5.05 6.52 28.78
CA GLU A 129 4.38 7.37 29.75
C GLU A 129 3.02 6.80 30.19
N GLN A 130 2.26 6.23 29.25
CA GLN A 130 1.03 5.50 29.57
C GLN A 130 1.30 4.28 30.45
N ARG A 131 2.32 3.48 30.10
CA ARG A 131 2.72 2.28 30.87
C ARG A 131 3.17 2.64 32.29
N ILE A 132 3.92 3.73 32.44
CA ILE A 132 4.37 4.23 33.75
C ILE A 132 3.17 4.76 34.56
N ASN A 133 2.26 5.51 33.93
CA ASN A 133 1.05 6.00 34.60
C ASN A 133 0.17 4.85 35.07
N GLU A 134 -0.04 3.81 34.25
CA GLU A 134 -0.76 2.60 34.67
C GLU A 134 -0.07 1.93 35.86
N TYR A 135 1.25 1.80 35.85
CA TYR A 135 2.01 1.25 36.97
C TYR A 135 1.87 2.09 38.26
N ILE A 136 1.88 3.42 38.14
CA ILE A 136 1.68 4.34 39.28
C ILE A 136 0.25 4.24 39.81
N VAL A 137 -0.76 4.14 38.93
CA VAL A 137 -2.16 3.97 39.32
C VAL A 137 -2.34 2.65 40.07
N VAL A 138 -1.84 1.54 39.52
CA VAL A 138 -1.92 0.20 40.14
C VAL A 138 -1.18 0.15 41.49
N SER A 139 0.00 0.78 41.61
CA SER A 139 0.75 0.83 42.87
C SER A 139 0.07 1.69 43.94
N LYS A 140 -0.59 2.80 43.57
CA LYS A 140 -1.37 3.62 44.53
C LYS A 140 -2.62 2.90 45.07
N PHE A 141 -3.27 2.07 44.26
CA PHE A 141 -4.44 1.28 44.71
C PHE A 141 -4.06 0.09 45.60
N THR A 142 -2.83 -0.44 45.53
CA THR A 142 -2.38 -1.54 46.40
C THR A 142 -1.87 -1.07 47.77
N THR A 143 -1.50 0.21 47.92
CA THR A 143 -1.14 0.82 49.21
C THR A 143 -2.33 1.37 50.01
N ALA A 144 -3.50 1.56 49.40
CA ALA A 144 -4.70 2.03 50.10
C ALA A 144 -5.51 0.92 50.81
N ASP A 145 -5.14 -0.36 50.61
CA ASP A 145 -5.77 -1.53 51.26
C ASP A 145 -4.81 -2.23 52.24
N ARG A 146 -3.92 -1.45 52.87
CA ARG A 146 -3.18 -1.83 54.08
C ARG A 146 -3.04 -0.64 55.03
N ARG A 147 -4.07 -0.48 55.86
CA ARG A 147 -4.12 0.26 57.15
C ARG A 147 -4.29 1.77 57.09
#